data_AF-B4S8T1-F1
#
_entry.id   AF-B4S8T1-F1
#
_cell.length_a   1.000
_cell.length_b   1.000
_cell.length_c   1.000
_cell.angle_alpha   90.00
_cell.angle_beta   90.00
_cell.angle_gamma   90.00
#
_symmetry.space_group_name_H-M   'P 1'
#
loop_
_entity.id
_entity.type
_entity.pdbx_description
1 polymer ?
#
loop_
_entity_poly.entity_id
_entity_poly.type
_entity_poly.pdbx_seq_one_letter_code
_entity_poly.pdbx_strand_id
1 'polypeptide(L)'
;MTETQHALEFTSQPLPDVLQELQPSQQQKIINYIDNLVSAKTDGLDELYQAISMIVKYIPHFVVIPLMVEHIRPRIAAGVCQKMSVDQATGYANDLPLEYFSEVSRHIDHRLMAEILGKMKKHHAEKFIHYELQHHLIHLLDVASHLDDRMLKVVAKHVTLPEHNDDLVNHPHRTVIEKIRRMQ
;
A
#
# COMPACT_ATOMS: atom_id res chain seq x y z
N MET A 1 8.26 16.24 -15.63
CA MET A 1 8.58 15.26 -14.57
C MET A 1 9.93 14.69 -14.94
N THR A 2 10.96 14.93 -14.14
CA THR A 2 12.35 14.55 -14.44
C THR A 2 12.56 13.08 -14.08
N GLU A 3 13.24 12.30 -14.94
CA GLU A 3 13.50 10.85 -14.80
C GLU A 3 14.13 10.47 -13.44
N THR A 4 14.79 11.42 -12.77
CA THR A 4 15.31 11.27 -11.40
C THR A 4 14.24 11.02 -10.34
N GLN A 5 12.99 11.45 -10.54
CA GLN A 5 11.89 11.16 -9.61
C GLN A 5 11.46 9.68 -9.68
N HIS A 6 11.57 9.04 -10.85
CA HIS A 6 11.17 7.63 -11.05
C HIS A 6 12.15 6.66 -10.38
N ALA A 7 13.44 7.01 -10.30
CA ALA A 7 14.45 6.20 -9.63
C ALA A 7 14.31 6.20 -8.09
N LEU A 8 13.76 7.28 -7.52
CA LEU A 8 13.51 7.42 -6.08
C LEU A 8 12.34 6.57 -5.57
N GLU A 9 11.44 6.16 -6.47
CA GLU A 9 10.31 5.29 -6.12
C GLU A 9 10.75 3.87 -5.74
N PHE A 10 11.92 3.40 -6.23
CA PHE A 10 12.39 2.04 -5.99
C PHE A 10 12.82 1.76 -4.54
N THR A 11 13.35 2.76 -3.86
CA THR A 11 13.90 2.59 -2.50
C THR A 11 13.01 3.19 -1.42
N SER A 12 12.07 4.07 -1.78
CA SER A 12 11.34 4.92 -0.82
C SER A 12 12.29 5.66 0.15
N GLN A 13 13.54 5.87 -0.27
CA GLN A 13 14.61 6.48 0.50
C GLN A 13 15.15 7.69 -0.26
N PRO A 14 15.57 8.77 0.43
CA PRO A 14 16.15 9.93 -0.21
C PRO A 14 17.43 9.54 -0.96
N LEU A 15 17.71 10.24 -2.07
CA LEU A 15 18.96 10.05 -2.81
C LEU A 15 20.14 10.38 -1.88
N PRO A 16 21.11 9.46 -1.67
CA PRO A 16 22.30 9.76 -0.89
C PRO A 16 22.98 11.05 -1.36
N ASP A 17 23.42 11.89 -0.42
CA ASP A 17 23.98 13.22 -0.71
C ASP A 17 25.14 13.15 -1.73
N VAL A 18 25.96 12.11 -1.67
CA VAL A 18 27.07 11.84 -2.59
C VAL A 18 26.61 11.75 -4.07
N LEU A 19 25.40 11.26 -4.32
CA LEU A 19 24.85 11.19 -5.68
C LEU A 19 24.28 12.53 -6.15
N GLN A 20 23.89 13.43 -5.22
CA GLN A 20 23.41 14.77 -5.54
C GLN A 20 24.55 15.69 -6.03
N GLU A 21 25.78 15.42 -5.59
CA GLU A 21 26.99 16.16 -6.01
C GLU A 21 27.45 15.85 -7.44
N LEU A 22 26.92 14.79 -8.06
CA LEU A 22 27.27 14.37 -9.41
C LEU A 22 26.65 15.27 -10.48
N GLN A 23 27.31 15.38 -11.63
CA GLN A 23 26.75 16.05 -12.79
C GLN A 23 25.48 15.31 -13.28
N PRO A 24 24.46 16.00 -13.83
CA PRO A 24 23.21 15.37 -14.25
C PRO A 24 23.39 14.18 -15.20
N SER A 25 24.38 14.25 -16.10
CA SER A 25 24.70 13.17 -17.04
C SER A 25 25.34 11.94 -16.37
N GLN A 26 26.02 12.12 -15.22
CA GLN A 26 26.57 11.04 -14.41
C GLN A 26 25.48 10.41 -13.54
N GLN A 27 24.59 11.23 -12.97
CA GLN A 27 23.41 10.76 -12.24
C GLN A 27 22.57 9.84 -13.13
N GLN A 28 22.28 10.25 -14.37
CA GLN A 28 21.51 9.43 -15.30
C GLN A 28 22.18 8.08 -15.61
N LYS A 29 23.50 8.06 -15.77
CA LYS A 29 24.24 6.80 -16.00
C LYS A 29 24.15 5.84 -14.83
N ILE A 30 24.22 6.38 -13.60
CA ILE A 30 24.10 5.57 -12.38
C ILE A 30 22.67 5.06 -12.22
N ILE A 31 21.67 5.91 -12.43
CA ILE A 31 20.26 5.51 -12.41
C ILE A 31 20.02 4.36 -13.39
N ASN A 32 20.43 4.53 -14.66
CA ASN A 32 20.28 3.49 -15.67
C ASN A 32 21.01 2.19 -15.28
N TYR A 33 22.18 2.28 -14.63
CA TYR A 33 22.88 1.09 -14.15
C TYR A 33 22.14 0.39 -13.01
N ILE A 34 21.62 1.16 -12.04
CA ILE A 34 20.83 0.64 -10.92
C ILE A 34 19.56 -0.01 -11.44
N ASP A 35 18.83 0.65 -12.35
CA ASP A 35 17.62 0.10 -12.95
C ASP A 35 17.92 -1.22 -13.66
N ASN A 36 18.96 -1.27 -14.51
CA ASN A 36 19.37 -2.50 -15.18
C ASN A 36 19.77 -3.61 -14.19
N LEU A 37 20.48 -3.26 -13.11
CA LEU A 37 20.89 -4.22 -12.09
C LEU A 37 19.68 -4.78 -11.33
N VAL A 38 18.76 -3.91 -10.92
CA VAL A 38 17.52 -4.31 -10.23
C VAL A 38 16.69 -5.17 -11.16
N SER A 39 16.41 -4.72 -12.39
CA SER A 39 15.67 -5.49 -13.38
C SER A 39 16.28 -6.87 -13.63
N ALA A 40 17.60 -6.97 -13.78
CA ALA A 40 18.28 -8.25 -13.97
C ALA A 40 18.22 -9.16 -12.73
N LYS A 41 18.12 -8.60 -11.51
CA LYS A 41 18.00 -9.38 -10.27
C LYS A 41 16.57 -9.74 -9.91
N THR A 42 15.59 -8.99 -10.41
CA THR A 42 14.17 -9.20 -10.18
C THR A 42 13.45 -9.84 -11.37
N ASP A 43 14.19 -10.20 -12.42
CA ASP A 43 13.66 -10.89 -13.60
C ASP A 43 12.92 -12.17 -13.19
N GLY A 44 11.72 -12.38 -13.74
CA GLY A 44 10.85 -13.51 -13.41
C GLY A 44 10.02 -13.38 -12.13
N LEU A 45 10.20 -12.35 -11.29
CA LEU A 45 9.38 -12.18 -10.09
C LEU A 45 7.93 -11.85 -10.41
N ASP A 46 7.69 -11.08 -11.48
CA ASP A 46 6.34 -10.71 -11.87
C ASP A 46 5.54 -11.92 -12.36
N GLU A 47 6.18 -12.75 -13.20
CA GLU A 47 5.66 -14.03 -13.67
C GLU A 47 5.43 -15.01 -12.51
N LEU A 48 6.32 -15.03 -11.52
CA LEU A 48 6.15 -15.83 -10.31
C LEU A 48 4.91 -15.37 -9.53
N TYR A 49 4.73 -14.07 -9.31
CA TYR A 49 3.54 -13.55 -8.62
C TYR A 49 2.26 -13.88 -9.38
N GLN A 50 2.29 -13.78 -10.71
CA GLN A 50 1.18 -14.16 -11.58
C GLN A 50 0.88 -15.67 -11.48
N ALA A 51 1.90 -16.52 -11.47
CA ALA A 51 1.71 -17.96 -11.32
C ALA A 51 1.11 -18.32 -9.96
N ILE A 52 1.61 -17.71 -8.87
CA ILE A 52 1.06 -17.90 -7.53
C ILE A 52 -0.40 -17.44 -7.50
N SER A 53 -0.73 -16.26 -8.04
CA SER A 53 -2.09 -15.73 -8.04
C SER A 53 -3.09 -16.63 -8.77
N MET A 54 -2.63 -17.41 -9.76
CA MET A 54 -3.42 -18.43 -10.44
C MET A 54 -3.56 -19.71 -9.63
N ILE A 55 -2.48 -20.21 -9.03
CA ILE A 55 -2.45 -21.48 -8.29
C ILE A 55 -3.29 -21.39 -7.01
N VAL A 56 -3.17 -20.29 -6.25
CA VAL A 56 -3.83 -20.14 -4.95
C VAL A 56 -5.37 -20.13 -5.05
N LYS A 57 -5.93 -19.94 -6.26
CA LYS A 57 -7.38 -20.04 -6.51
C LYS A 57 -7.93 -21.45 -6.27
N TYR A 58 -7.05 -22.46 -6.34
CA TYR A 58 -7.42 -23.87 -6.21
C TYR A 58 -7.10 -24.45 -4.84
N ILE A 59 -6.41 -23.70 -3.98
CA ILE A 59 -6.02 -24.13 -2.64
C ILE A 59 -6.99 -23.51 -1.62
N PRO A 60 -7.59 -24.30 -0.72
CA PRO A 60 -8.48 -23.75 0.31
C PRO A 60 -7.80 -22.72 1.21
N HIS A 61 -8.50 -21.65 1.56
CA HIS A 61 -7.94 -20.55 2.37
C HIS A 61 -7.35 -21.02 3.70
N PHE A 62 -7.98 -21.98 4.39
CA PHE A 62 -7.47 -22.49 5.67
C PHE A 62 -6.09 -23.17 5.57
N VAL A 63 -5.66 -23.55 4.35
CA VAL A 63 -4.31 -24.07 4.08
C VAL A 63 -3.37 -22.94 3.69
N VAL A 64 -3.82 -22.03 2.81
CA VAL A 64 -2.98 -20.94 2.28
C VAL A 64 -2.65 -19.91 3.36
N ILE A 65 -3.63 -19.52 4.19
CA ILE A 65 -3.47 -18.42 5.15
C ILE A 65 -2.34 -18.70 6.16
N PRO A 66 -2.26 -19.86 6.84
CA PRO A 66 -1.15 -20.15 7.74
C PRO A 66 0.21 -20.14 7.03
N LEU A 67 0.30 -20.75 5.83
CA LEU A 67 1.54 -20.77 5.05
C LEU A 67 1.99 -19.37 4.63
N MET A 68 1.04 -18.50 4.26
CA MET A 68 1.33 -17.11 3.94
C MET A 68 1.92 -16.39 5.15
N VAL A 69 1.24 -16.47 6.30
CA VAL A 69 1.66 -15.76 7.52
C VAL A 69 3.00 -16.27 8.05
N GLU A 70 3.27 -17.57 7.95
CA GLU A 70 4.49 -18.17 8.51
C GLU A 70 5.70 -18.06 7.59
N HIS A 71 5.51 -18.06 6.26
CA HIS A 71 6.62 -18.25 5.32
C HIS A 71 6.72 -17.18 4.24
N ILE A 72 5.70 -16.37 4.03
CA ILE A 72 5.69 -15.37 2.96
C ILE A 72 5.87 -13.98 3.56
N ARG A 73 6.85 -13.23 3.04
CA ARG A 73 7.06 -11.85 3.46
C ARG A 73 5.90 -10.96 2.96
N PRO A 74 5.47 -9.95 3.72
CA PRO A 74 4.35 -9.09 3.34
C PRO A 74 4.46 -8.47 1.94
N ARG A 75 5.67 -8.01 1.56
CA ARG A 75 5.94 -7.46 0.22
C ARG A 75 5.70 -8.47 -0.91
N ILE A 76 6.02 -9.75 -0.70
CA ILE A 76 5.74 -10.81 -1.68
C ILE A 76 4.24 -11.05 -1.78
N ALA A 77 3.56 -11.14 -0.63
CA ALA A 77 2.10 -11.31 -0.60
C ALA A 77 1.38 -10.14 -1.29
N ALA A 78 1.86 -8.90 -1.12
CA ALA A 78 1.34 -7.74 -1.83
C ALA A 78 1.58 -7.83 -3.35
N GLY A 79 2.76 -8.29 -3.77
CA GLY A 79 3.04 -8.53 -5.19
C GLY A 79 2.09 -9.54 -5.82
N VAL A 80 1.78 -10.64 -5.12
CA VAL A 80 0.76 -11.61 -5.56
C VAL A 80 -0.63 -10.97 -5.56
N CYS A 81 -0.98 -10.20 -4.53
CA CYS A 81 -2.27 -9.50 -4.41
C CYS A 81 -2.53 -8.58 -5.60
N GLN A 82 -1.52 -7.87 -6.11
CA GLN A 82 -1.62 -7.02 -7.29
C GLN A 82 -1.94 -7.79 -8.59
N LYS A 83 -1.69 -9.11 -8.60
CA LYS A 83 -2.01 -10.01 -9.72
C LYS A 83 -3.35 -10.73 -9.55
N MET A 84 -4.03 -10.52 -8.43
CA MET A 84 -5.36 -11.08 -8.17
C MET A 84 -6.46 -10.14 -8.66
N SER A 85 -7.66 -10.68 -8.90
CA SER A 85 -8.84 -9.81 -8.99
C SER A 85 -9.17 -9.24 -7.62
N VAL A 86 -9.86 -8.08 -7.58
CA VAL A 86 -10.26 -7.43 -6.33
C VAL A 86 -11.07 -8.38 -5.43
N ASP A 87 -11.95 -9.20 -6.01
CA ASP A 87 -12.77 -10.14 -5.23
C ASP A 87 -11.91 -11.23 -4.57
N GLN A 88 -10.87 -11.71 -5.26
CA GLN A 88 -9.94 -12.70 -4.73
C GLN A 88 -9.08 -12.11 -3.62
N ALA A 89 -8.48 -10.94 -3.87
CA ALA A 89 -7.72 -10.20 -2.87
C ALA A 89 -8.55 -9.92 -1.61
N THR A 90 -9.82 -9.52 -1.80
CA THR A 90 -10.77 -9.30 -0.71
C THR A 90 -11.07 -10.58 0.08
N GLY A 91 -11.17 -11.72 -0.60
CA GLY A 91 -11.31 -13.03 0.05
C GLY A 91 -10.18 -13.28 1.05
N TYR A 92 -8.93 -13.12 0.62
CA TYR A 92 -7.76 -13.26 1.49
C TYR A 92 -7.72 -12.20 2.59
N ALA A 93 -7.98 -10.93 2.26
CA ALA A 93 -7.97 -9.82 3.22
C ALA A 93 -8.93 -10.02 4.41
N ASN A 94 -10.08 -10.67 4.19
CA ASN A 94 -11.01 -10.97 5.28
C ASN A 94 -10.51 -12.07 6.23
N ASP A 95 -9.65 -12.97 5.77
CA ASP A 95 -9.23 -14.15 6.52
C ASP A 95 -7.81 -14.01 7.11
N LEU A 96 -7.01 -13.06 6.63
CA LEU A 96 -5.67 -12.80 7.14
C LEU A 96 -5.70 -12.20 8.56
N PRO A 97 -4.71 -12.54 9.43
CA PRO A 97 -4.49 -11.84 10.67
C PRO A 97 -4.28 -10.34 10.44
N LEU A 98 -4.82 -9.52 11.35
CA LEU A 98 -4.88 -8.08 11.20
C LEU A 98 -3.49 -7.44 11.06
N GLU A 99 -2.55 -7.86 11.91
CA GLU A 99 -1.19 -7.34 11.96
C GLU A 99 -0.45 -7.67 10.67
N TYR A 100 -0.55 -8.91 10.20
CA TYR A 100 0.06 -9.32 8.93
C TYR A 100 -0.58 -8.59 7.75
N PHE A 101 -1.91 -8.46 7.71
CA PHE A 101 -2.59 -7.76 6.63
C PHE A 101 -2.25 -6.25 6.60
N SER A 102 -2.10 -5.61 7.76
CA SER A 102 -1.55 -4.25 7.88
C SER A 102 -0.19 -4.15 7.21
N GLU A 103 0.74 -5.07 7.48
CA GLU A 103 2.05 -5.06 6.82
C GLU A 103 1.96 -5.26 5.30
N VAL A 104 1.08 -6.16 4.84
CA VAL A 104 0.85 -6.39 3.40
C VAL A 104 0.30 -5.13 2.73
N SER A 105 -0.68 -4.47 3.37
CA SER A 105 -1.41 -3.32 2.81
C SER A 105 -0.49 -2.16 2.44
N ARG A 106 0.59 -1.94 3.20
CA ARG A 106 1.60 -0.90 2.95
C ARG A 106 2.40 -1.08 1.65
N HIS A 107 2.28 -2.24 1.02
CA HIS A 107 2.93 -2.56 -0.24
C HIS A 107 1.91 -2.70 -1.40
N ILE A 108 0.63 -2.44 -1.15
CA ILE A 108 -0.43 -2.43 -2.16
C ILE A 108 -0.66 -1.00 -2.61
N ASP A 109 -0.91 -0.80 -3.91
CA ASP A 109 -1.34 0.50 -4.44
C ASP A 109 -2.59 1.03 -3.70
N HIS A 110 -2.59 2.32 -3.38
CA HIS A 110 -3.64 2.92 -2.55
C HIS A 110 -5.04 2.80 -3.16
N ARG A 111 -5.18 2.81 -4.50
CA ARG A 111 -6.49 2.63 -5.16
C ARG A 111 -6.96 1.19 -5.03
N LEU A 112 -6.09 0.23 -5.32
CA LEU A 112 -6.41 -1.19 -5.16
C LEU A 112 -6.78 -1.51 -3.69
N MET A 113 -6.04 -0.94 -2.74
CA MET A 113 -6.36 -1.10 -1.31
C MET A 113 -7.73 -0.51 -0.96
N ALA A 114 -8.08 0.66 -1.50
CA ALA A 114 -9.41 1.25 -1.30
C ALA A 114 -10.53 0.37 -1.88
N GLU A 115 -10.32 -0.23 -3.05
CA GLU A 115 -11.27 -1.17 -3.65
C GLU A 115 -11.44 -2.44 -2.81
N ILE A 116 -10.35 -3.00 -2.29
CA ILE A 116 -10.37 -4.15 -1.37
C ILE A 116 -11.16 -3.79 -0.11
N LEU A 117 -10.85 -2.66 0.54
CA LEU A 117 -11.56 -2.20 1.74
C LEU A 117 -13.05 -1.99 1.49
N GLY A 118 -13.41 -1.46 0.31
CA GLY A 118 -14.80 -1.28 -0.10
C GLY A 118 -15.60 -2.58 -0.20
N LYS A 119 -14.93 -3.70 -0.48
CA LYS A 119 -15.56 -5.03 -0.62
C LYS A 119 -15.38 -5.95 0.59
N MET A 120 -14.49 -5.62 1.52
CA MET A 120 -14.31 -6.39 2.76
C MET A 120 -15.59 -6.45 3.60
N LYS A 121 -15.72 -7.50 4.43
CA LYS A 121 -16.82 -7.59 5.39
C LYS A 121 -16.69 -6.42 6.37
N LYS A 122 -17.80 -5.73 6.62
CA LYS A 122 -17.86 -4.50 7.43
C LYS A 122 -17.00 -4.54 8.69
N HIS A 123 -17.16 -5.59 9.52
CA HIS A 123 -16.45 -5.69 10.79
C HIS A 123 -14.92 -5.84 10.62
N HIS A 124 -14.44 -6.52 9.58
CA HIS A 124 -13.00 -6.62 9.30
C HIS A 124 -12.44 -5.30 8.77
N ALA A 125 -13.17 -4.64 7.87
CA ALA A 125 -12.77 -3.35 7.33
C ALA A 125 -12.71 -2.27 8.42
N GLU A 126 -13.71 -2.22 9.31
CA GLU A 126 -13.72 -1.31 10.47
C GLU A 126 -12.55 -1.61 11.43
N LYS A 127 -12.29 -2.89 11.73
CA LYS A 127 -11.17 -3.30 12.58
C LYS A 127 -9.82 -2.89 11.99
N PHE A 128 -9.64 -3.08 10.68
CA PHE A 128 -8.46 -2.65 9.95
C PHE A 128 -8.28 -1.14 9.98
N ILE A 129 -9.32 -0.37 9.65
CA ILE A 129 -9.28 1.10 9.68
C ILE A 129 -8.91 1.59 11.07
N HIS A 130 -9.50 1.03 12.13
CA HIS A 130 -9.18 1.42 13.50
C HIS A 130 -7.71 1.14 13.85
N TYR A 131 -7.21 -0.03 13.47
CA TYR A 131 -5.82 -0.41 13.70
C TYR A 131 -4.84 0.50 12.96
N GLU A 132 -5.10 0.78 11.68
CA GLU A 132 -4.27 1.67 10.88
C GLU A 132 -4.29 3.11 11.40
N LEU A 133 -5.42 3.63 11.87
CA LEU A 133 -5.48 4.95 12.49
C LEU A 133 -4.55 5.07 13.71
N GLN A 134 -4.40 3.99 14.47
CA GLN A 134 -3.58 3.96 15.69
C GLN A 134 -2.09 3.82 15.41
N HIS A 135 -1.71 3.06 14.37
CA HIS A 135 -0.32 2.67 14.14
C HIS A 135 0.29 3.32 12.89
N HIS A 136 -0.52 3.61 11.88
CA HIS A 136 -0.12 3.94 10.52
C HIS A 136 -1.03 5.02 9.88
N LEU A 137 -1.32 6.09 10.63
CA LEU A 137 -2.26 7.14 10.22
C LEU A 137 -2.04 7.68 8.80
N ILE A 138 -0.78 7.98 8.44
CA ILE A 138 -0.45 8.55 7.13
C ILE A 138 -0.85 7.59 5.99
N HIS A 139 -0.50 6.31 6.12
CA HIS A 139 -0.84 5.29 5.14
C HIS A 139 -2.37 5.15 4.96
N LEU A 140 -3.13 5.21 6.05
CA LEU A 140 -4.59 5.19 5.91
C LEU A 140 -5.15 6.46 5.27
N LEU A 141 -4.58 7.64 5.54
CA LEU A 141 -5.01 8.88 4.88
C LEU A 141 -4.74 8.86 3.37
N ASP A 142 -3.62 8.26 2.97
CA ASP A 142 -3.29 7.96 1.58
C ASP A 142 -4.37 7.09 0.92
N VAL A 143 -4.71 5.95 1.53
CA VAL A 143 -5.77 5.05 1.05
C VAL A 143 -7.15 5.74 1.08
N ALA A 144 -7.42 6.54 2.10
CA ALA A 144 -8.68 7.25 2.28
C ALA A 144 -8.96 8.27 1.16
N SER A 145 -7.94 8.77 0.48
CA SER A 145 -8.11 9.61 -0.71
C SER A 145 -8.87 8.92 -1.85
N HIS A 146 -8.92 7.59 -1.84
CA HIS A 146 -9.57 6.76 -2.83
C HIS A 146 -10.82 6.02 -2.31
N LEU A 147 -11.16 6.16 -1.03
CA LEU A 147 -12.33 5.51 -0.43
C LEU A 147 -13.65 6.18 -0.84
N ASP A 148 -14.70 5.36 -0.93
CA ASP A 148 -16.07 5.84 -1.09
C ASP A 148 -16.57 6.54 0.20
N ASP A 149 -17.68 7.28 0.08
CA ASP A 149 -18.24 8.03 1.20
C ASP A 149 -18.71 7.14 2.35
N ARG A 150 -19.05 5.87 2.09
CA ARG A 150 -19.47 4.92 3.13
C ARG A 150 -18.28 4.56 4.01
N MET A 151 -17.15 4.24 3.42
CA MET A 151 -15.92 3.89 4.14
C MET A 151 -15.26 5.12 4.77
N LEU A 152 -15.34 6.29 4.14
CA LEU A 152 -14.87 7.55 4.74
C LEU A 152 -15.62 7.90 6.03
N LYS A 153 -16.92 7.60 6.14
CA LYS A 153 -17.67 7.76 7.39
C LYS A 153 -17.14 6.88 8.52
N VAL A 154 -16.66 5.68 8.19
CA VAL A 154 -16.02 4.80 9.19
C VAL A 154 -14.72 5.44 9.68
N VAL A 155 -13.89 5.94 8.76
CA VAL A 155 -12.65 6.66 9.12
C VAL A 155 -12.99 7.88 9.99
N ALA A 156 -13.97 8.69 9.59
CA ALA A 156 -14.41 9.88 10.31
C ALA A 156 -14.83 9.59 11.76
N LYS A 157 -15.50 8.47 11.99
CA LYS A 157 -15.96 8.08 13.33
C LYS A 157 -14.83 7.72 14.28
N HIS A 158 -13.69 7.27 13.75
CA HIS A 158 -12.59 6.73 14.55
C HIS A 158 -11.34 7.62 14.57
N VAL A 159 -11.20 8.56 13.63
CA VAL A 159 -10.05 9.46 13.58
C VAL A 159 -10.23 10.63 14.54
N THR A 160 -9.21 10.89 15.35
CA THR A 160 -9.05 12.13 16.10
C THR A 160 -8.13 13.04 15.29
N LEU A 161 -8.73 13.97 14.53
CA LEU A 161 -7.96 14.94 13.75
C LEU A 161 -7.51 16.10 14.65
N PRO A 162 -6.32 16.68 14.43
CA PRO A 162 -5.89 17.89 15.13
C PRO A 162 -6.95 19.00 14.98
N GLU A 163 -7.28 19.71 16.05
CA GLU A 163 -8.38 20.69 16.07
C GLU A 163 -8.04 21.99 15.31
N HIS A 164 -6.76 22.29 15.11
CA HIS A 164 -6.32 23.59 14.62
C HIS A 164 -6.12 23.56 13.09
N ASN A 165 -6.66 24.57 12.40
CA ASN A 165 -6.62 24.68 10.94
C ASN A 165 -5.23 25.00 10.39
N ASP A 166 -4.36 25.62 11.21
CA ASP A 166 -3.03 26.07 10.78
C ASP A 166 -2.08 24.90 10.48
N ASP A 167 -2.27 23.75 11.14
CA ASP A 167 -1.47 22.53 10.89
C ASP A 167 -1.76 21.87 9.54
N LEU A 168 -2.88 22.22 8.89
CA LEU A 168 -3.36 21.58 7.66
C LEU A 168 -3.08 22.37 6.40
N VAL A 169 -2.63 23.63 6.51
CA VAL A 169 -2.49 24.54 5.36
C VAL A 169 -1.55 23.96 4.28
N ASN A 170 -0.52 23.20 4.70
CA ASN A 170 0.47 22.56 3.83
C ASN A 170 0.45 21.02 3.89
N HIS A 171 -0.55 20.39 4.51
CA HIS A 171 -0.55 18.93 4.68
C HIS A 171 -0.99 18.21 3.39
N PRO A 172 -0.26 17.19 2.91
CA PRO A 172 -0.59 16.47 1.66
C PRO A 172 -2.02 15.91 1.63
N HIS A 173 -2.56 15.53 2.79
CA HIS A 173 -3.89 14.94 2.93
C HIS A 173 -5.00 15.95 3.27
N ARG A 174 -4.76 17.26 3.10
CA ARG A 174 -5.72 18.31 3.48
C ARG A 174 -7.13 18.06 2.93
N THR A 175 -7.25 17.71 1.65
CA THR A 175 -8.54 17.48 0.98
C THR A 175 -9.32 16.33 1.62
N VAL A 176 -8.63 15.24 1.96
CA VAL A 176 -9.22 14.06 2.61
C VAL A 176 -9.61 14.39 4.05
N ILE A 177 -8.76 15.11 4.78
CA ILE A 177 -8.99 15.56 6.15
C ILE A 177 -10.22 16.49 6.21
N GLU A 178 -10.33 17.45 5.29
CA GLU A 178 -11.50 18.33 5.18
C GLU A 178 -12.78 17.53 4.86
N LYS A 179 -12.69 16.54 3.96
CA LYS A 179 -13.83 15.67 3.63
C LYS A 179 -14.28 14.84 4.84
N ILE A 180 -13.32 14.30 5.61
CA ILE A 180 -13.59 13.56 6.83
C ILE A 180 -14.21 14.46 7.91
N ARG A 181 -13.70 15.69 8.12
CA ARG A 181 -14.25 16.65 9.10
C ARG A 181 -15.71 17.01 8.82
N ARG A 182 -16.11 17.13 7.55
CA ARG A 182 -17.52 17.41 7.19
C ARG A 182 -18.48 16.26 7.51
N MET A 183 -17.94 15.08 7.81
CA MET A 183 -18.71 13.87 8.11
C MET A 183 -18.76 13.53 9.62
N GLN A 184 -18.03 14.29 10.45
CA GLN A 184 -18.12 14.26 11.92
C GLN A 184 -19.25 15.16 12.40
#